data_AF-A0A9E3Y5Y6-F1
#
_entry.id   AF-A0A9E3Y5Y6-F1
#
_cell.length_a   1.000
_cell.length_b   1.000
_cell.length_c   1.000
_cell.angle_alpha   90.00
_cell.angle_beta   90.00
_cell.angle_gamma   90.00
#
_symmetry.space_group_name_H-M   'P 1'
#
loop_
_entity.id
_entity.type
_entity.pdbx_description
1 polymer ?
#
loop_
_entity_poly.entity_id
_entity_poly.type
_entity_poly.pdbx_seq_one_letter_code
_entity_poly.pdbx_strand_id
1 'polypeptide(L)' 'MTVTVDLPDDVLRRLKAEADRRGVTLDGLLADVAGRFPAEAEPIGQAEGLRKLTGIAPGISGAYSKDEDWPE' A
#
# COMPACT_ATOMS: atom_id res chain seq x y z
N MET A 1 2.44 1.87 25.82
CA MET A 1 3.25 1.36 24.68
C MET A 1 3.25 2.43 23.61
N THR A 2 4.42 2.79 23.07
CA THR A 2 4.57 3.84 22.05
C THR A 2 5.00 3.18 20.74
N VAL A 3 4.39 3.59 19.62
CA VAL A 3 4.69 3.09 18.28
C VAL A 3 5.06 4.29 17.42
N THR A 4 6.12 4.14 16.62
CA THR A 4 6.51 5.14 15.62
C THR A 4 6.15 4.59 14.24
N VAL A 5 5.55 5.43 13.41
CA VAL A 5 5.11 5.07 12.06
C VAL A 5 5.66 6.09 11.09
N ASP A 6 6.45 5.64 10.13
CA ASP A 6 6.92 6.50 9.04
C ASP A 6 5.83 6.63 7.98
N LEU A 7 5.44 7.86 7.69
CA LEU A 7 4.39 8.18 6.73
C LEU A 7 4.95 9.14 5.66
N PRO A 8 4.55 8.96 4.38
CA PRO A 8 4.76 9.99 3.38
C PRO A 8 4.12 11.32 3.80
N ASP A 9 4.76 12.43 3.43
CA ASP A 9 4.33 13.78 3.84
C ASP A 9 2.89 14.11 3.42
N ASP A 10 2.47 13.64 2.26
CA ASP A 10 1.13 13.86 1.74
C ASP A 10 0.07 13.09 2.54
N VAL A 11 0.40 11.87 2.98
CA VAL A 11 -0.45 11.05 3.85
C VAL A 11 -0.58 11.71 5.22
N LEU A 12 0.53 12.14 5.82
CA LEU A 12 0.52 12.85 7.11
C LEU A 12 -0.32 14.14 7.03
N ARG A 13 -0.19 14.92 5.94
CA ARG A 13 -1.00 16.13 5.73
C ARG A 13 -2.49 15.83 5.66
N ARG A 14 -2.90 14.76 4.95
CA ARG A 14 -4.31 14.36 4.87
C ARG A 14 -4.86 13.90 6.22
N LEU A 15 -4.09 13.14 6.99
CA LEU A 15 -4.50 12.70 8.33
C LEU A 15 -4.68 13.87 9.29
N LYS A 16 -3.77 14.86 9.25
CA LYS A 16 -3.91 16.09 10.05
C LYS A 16 -5.18 16.86 9.68
N ALA A 17 -5.42 17.09 8.39
CA ALA A 17 -6.64 17.75 7.94
C ALA A 17 -7.93 17.00 8.34
N GLU A 18 -7.87 15.67 8.37
CA GLU A 18 -8.99 14.83 8.80
C GLU A 18 -9.25 14.93 10.31
N ALA A 19 -8.19 14.96 11.11
CA ALA A 19 -8.28 15.14 12.55
C ALA A 19 -8.92 16.50 12.88
N ASP A 20 -8.46 17.56 12.21
CA ASP A 20 -9.02 18.92 12.34
C ASP A 20 -10.50 18.96 11.95
N ARG A 21 -10.86 18.32 10.82
CA ARG A 21 -12.25 18.27 10.34
C ARG A 21 -13.19 17.60 11.35
N ARG A 22 -12.72 16.58 12.07
CA ARG A 22 -13.51 15.84 13.06
C ARG A 22 -13.41 16.42 14.47
N GLY A 23 -12.50 17.37 14.71
CA GLY A 23 -12.23 17.91 16.04
C GLY A 23 -11.61 16.87 16.99
N VAL A 24 -10.83 15.92 16.47
CA VAL A 24 -10.14 14.88 17.25
C VAL A 24 -8.63 15.01 17.13
N THR A 25 -7.87 14.34 18.00
CA THR A 25 -6.41 14.28 17.89
C THR A 25 -5.98 13.31 16.80
N LEU A 26 -4.78 13.52 16.25
CA LEU A 26 -4.20 12.61 15.26
C LEU A 26 -4.05 11.18 15.81
N ASP A 27 -3.65 11.03 17.08
CA ASP A 27 -3.55 9.72 17.75
C ASP A 27 -4.91 9.04 17.90
N GLY A 28 -5.96 9.79 18.24
CA GLY A 28 -7.33 9.26 18.33
C GLY A 28 -7.85 8.80 16.97
N LEU A 29 -7.58 9.59 15.92
CA LEU A 29 -7.89 9.19 14.54
C LEU A 29 -7.13 7.91 14.12
N LEU A 30 -5.85 7.80 14.47
CA LEU A 30 -5.04 6.62 14.17
C LEU A 30 -5.53 5.38 14.92
N ALA A 31 -5.93 5.52 16.19
CA ALA A 31 -6.51 4.42 16.97
C ALA A 31 -7.84 3.93 16.37
N ASP A 32 -8.71 4.83 15.93
CA ASP A 32 -9.97 4.49 15.26
C ASP A 32 -9.74 3.76 13.94
N VAL A 33 -8.73 4.17 13.18
CA VAL A 33 -8.34 3.51 11.93
C VAL A 33 -7.73 2.14 12.21
N ALA A 34 -6.82 2.05 13.20
CA ALA A 34 -6.20 0.80 13.64
C ALA A 34 -7.24 -0.23 14.10
N GLY A 35 -8.25 0.21 14.85
CA GLY A 35 -9.34 -0.64 15.34
C GLY A 35 -10.26 -1.21 14.24
N ARG A 36 -10.16 -0.71 13.00
CA ARG A 36 -10.89 -1.26 11.84
C ARG A 36 -10.10 -2.32 11.09
N PHE A 37 -8.81 -2.48 11.36
CA PHE A 37 -8.04 -3.57 10.79
C PHE A 37 -8.39 -4.88 11.50
N PRO A 38 -8.52 -6.00 10.77
CA PRO A 38 -8.70 -7.30 11.39
C PRO A 38 -7.53 -7.61 12.33
N ALA A 39 -7.84 -8.16 13.50
CA ALA A 39 -6.84 -8.50 14.52
C ALA A 39 -5.80 -9.53 14.01
N GLU A 40 -6.20 -10.35 13.05
CA GLU A 40 -5.34 -11.26 12.28
C GLU A 40 -5.02 -10.60 10.94
N ALA A 41 -4.14 -9.60 10.96
CA ALA A 41 -3.34 -9.34 9.78
C ALA A 41 -2.34 -10.49 9.68
N GLU A 42 -2.70 -11.55 8.95
CA GLU A 42 -1.71 -12.46 8.36
C GLU A 42 -0.58 -11.57 7.82
N PRO A 43 0.68 -11.75 8.24
CA PRO A 43 1.78 -10.99 7.69
C PRO A 43 1.89 -11.41 6.22
N ILE A 44 1.14 -10.71 5.37
CA ILE A 44 1.28 -10.77 3.92
C ILE A 44 2.69 -10.26 3.68
N GLY A 45 3.61 -11.22 3.54
CA GLY A 45 4.97 -10.99 3.12
C GLY A 45 4.93 -9.98 1.98
N GLN A 46 5.51 -8.82 2.24
CA GLN A 46 6.01 -7.85 1.28
C GLN A 46 5.33 -7.86 -0.11
N ALA A 47 4.51 -6.84 -0.36
CA ALA A 47 4.35 -6.23 -1.68
C ALA A 47 3.62 -6.99 -2.80
N GLU A 48 2.72 -7.95 -2.52
CA GLU A 48 1.88 -8.55 -3.58
C GLU A 48 0.45 -7.96 -3.65
N GLY A 49 -0.08 -7.43 -2.54
CA GLY A 49 -1.44 -6.88 -2.47
C GLY A 49 -1.64 -5.52 -3.15
N LEU A 50 -0.60 -4.68 -3.21
CA LEU A 50 -0.68 -3.33 -3.81
C LEU A 50 -0.68 -3.35 -5.35
N ARG A 51 -0.29 -4.47 -5.97
CA ARG A 51 -0.28 -4.61 -7.44
C ARG A 51 -1.69 -4.71 -8.05
N LYS A 52 -2.70 -5.08 -7.27
CA LYS A 52 -4.07 -5.26 -7.76
C LYS A 52 -4.90 -3.97 -7.79
N LEU A 53 -4.45 -2.90 -7.12
CA LEU A 53 -5.22 -1.65 -7.01
C LEU A 53 -4.82 -0.58 -8.05
N THR A 54 -3.63 -0.64 -8.65
CA THR A 54 -3.12 0.47 -9.47
C THR A 54 -3.53 0.43 -10.95
N GLY A 55 -4.14 -0.65 -11.44
CA GLY A 55 -4.61 -0.71 -12.83
C GLY A 55 -3.53 -0.46 -13.90
N ILE A 56 -2.25 -0.54 -13.54
CA ILE A 56 -1.14 -0.47 -14.49
C ILE A 56 -0.87 -1.91 -14.94
N ALA A 57 -1.47 -2.30 -16.06
CA ALA A 57 -1.00 -3.45 -16.81
C ALA A 57 0.30 -3.06 -17.52
N PRO A 58 1.45 -3.73 -17.29
CA PRO A 58 2.55 -3.71 -18.23
C PRO A 58 2.27 -4.81 -19.25
N GLY A 59 1.51 -4.47 -20.27
CA GLY A 59 1.33 -5.31 -21.44
C GLY A 59 1.21 -4.43 -22.66
N ILE A 60 2.35 -3.99 -23.21
CA ILE A 60 2.77 -4.12 -24.61
C ILE A 60 4.02 -3.25 -24.87
N SER A 61 5.12 -3.87 -25.28
CA SER A 61 5.90 -3.51 -26.49
C SER A 61 7.34 -4.02 -26.40
N GLY A 62 7.74 -4.83 -27.38
CA GLY A 62 9.12 -5.24 -27.65
C GLY A 62 9.37 -6.71 -27.30
N ALA A 63 9.01 -7.69 -28.11
CA ALA A 63 9.65 -8.10 -29.37
C ALA A 63 10.36 -9.45 -29.14
N TYR A 64 9.82 -10.46 -29.81
CA TYR A 64 10.41 -11.73 -30.22
C TYR A 64 11.92 -11.92 -29.95
N SER A 65 12.26 -12.91 -29.13
CA SER A 65 13.33 -13.86 -29.47
C SER A 65 12.78 -15.25 -29.21
N LYS A 66 12.38 -15.88 -30.31
CA LYS A 66 12.13 -17.31 -30.40
C LYS A 66 13.53 -17.93 -30.34
N ASP A 67 13.98 -18.32 -29.15
CA ASP A 67 15.22 -19.10 -29.06
C ASP A 67 14.99 -20.40 -29.84
N GLU A 68 15.84 -20.51 -30.84
CA GLU A 68 15.92 -21.52 -31.88
C GLU A 68 16.29 -22.85 -31.24
N ASP A 69 15.32 -23.76 -31.12
CA ASP A 69 15.61 -25.18 -30.93
C ASP A 69 15.70 -25.80 -32.33
N TRP A 70 16.92 -25.82 -32.88
CA TRP A 70 17.25 -26.46 -34.16
C TRP A 70 17.82 -27.86 -33.87
N PRO A 71 17.21 -28.95 -34.38
CA PRO A 71 17.82 -30.27 -34.32
C PRO A 71 18.86 -30.41 -35.45
N GLU A 72 20.02 -31.02 -35.15
CA GLU A 72 21.01 -31.43 -36.17
C GLU A 72 20.44 -32.38 -37.23
#